data_AF-A0A7Y9HZL5-F1
#
_entry.id   AF-A0A7Y9HZL5-F1
#
_cell.length_a   1.000
_cell.length_b   1.000
_cell.length_c   1.000
_cell.angle_alpha   90.00
_cell.angle_beta   90.00
_cell.angle_gamma   90.00
#
_symmetry.space_group_name_H-M   'P 1'
#
loop_
_entity.id
_entity.type
_entity.pdbx_description
1 polymer ?
#
loop_
_entity_poly.entity_id
_entity_poly.type
_entity_poly.pdbx_seq_one_letter_code
_entity_poly.pdbx_strand_id
1 'polypeptide(L)'
;MPVINNKQLHKISNILIAMVWLVNGLLCKLLNLVPRHEMIVARILGNSRAGLLTKLIGAAETLMAIWILSRIKPRLNSIFQIVIIAVMNCIEFVLAPDLLLWGRFNAGFALLFIVFIYYNGFKLKINLES
;
A
#
# COMPACT_ATOMS: atom_id res chain seq x y z
N MET A 1 -1.62 -28.20 -16.15
CA MET A 1 -1.38 -26.96 -15.38
C MET A 1 -1.57 -27.27 -13.90
N PRO A 2 -0.64 -26.92 -13.00
CA PRO A 2 -0.84 -27.14 -11.57
C PRO A 2 -2.01 -26.29 -11.10
N VAL A 3 -3.02 -26.93 -10.49
CA VAL A 3 -4.15 -26.24 -9.86
C VAL A 3 -3.64 -25.60 -8.57
N ILE A 4 -3.55 -24.26 -8.54
CA ILE A 4 -3.12 -23.51 -7.36
C ILE A 4 -4.20 -23.65 -6.28
N ASN A 5 -3.83 -24.15 -5.09
CA ASN A 5 -4.78 -24.25 -3.98
C ASN A 5 -4.97 -22.89 -3.26
N ASN A 6 -6.05 -22.76 -2.48
CA ASN A 6 -6.38 -21.53 -1.75
C ASN A 6 -5.29 -21.07 -0.75
N LYS A 7 -4.54 -22.00 -0.12
CA LYS A 7 -3.41 -21.68 0.79
C LYS A 7 -2.23 -21.07 0.04
N GLN A 8 -1.89 -21.63 -1.12
CA GLN A 8 -0.84 -21.14 -1.99
C GLN A 8 -1.21 -19.77 -2.55
N LEU A 9 -2.46 -19.61 -3.02
CA LEU A 9 -2.98 -18.33 -3.50
C LEU A 9 -2.87 -17.23 -2.44
N HIS A 10 -3.29 -17.50 -1.20
CA HIS A 10 -3.19 -16.54 -0.10
C HIS A 10 -1.73 -16.17 0.22
N LYS A 11 -0.83 -17.15 0.21
CA LYS A 11 0.60 -16.90 0.43
C LYS A 11 1.21 -16.03 -0.67
N ILE A 12 0.89 -16.33 -1.93
CA ILE A 12 1.36 -15.56 -3.09
C ILE A 12 0.80 -14.13 -3.01
N SER A 13 -0.50 -13.96 -2.77
CA SER A 13 -1.12 -12.65 -2.61
C SER A 13 -0.47 -11.82 -1.50
N ASN A 14 -0.20 -12.40 -0.32
CA ASN A 14 0.51 -11.69 0.74
C ASN A 14 1.91 -11.23 0.33
N ILE A 15 2.65 -12.06 -0.42
CA ILE A 15 3.98 -11.71 -0.92
C ILE A 15 3.87 -10.56 -1.92
N LEU A 16 2.93 -10.64 -2.87
CA LEU A 16 2.69 -9.59 -3.86
C LEU A 16 2.32 -8.26 -3.19
N ILE A 17 1.40 -8.29 -2.23
CA ILE A 17 0.99 -7.11 -1.47
C ILE A 17 2.18 -6.55 -0.69
N ALA A 18 2.93 -7.38 0.04
CA ALA A 18 4.12 -6.94 0.76
C ALA A 18 5.17 -6.31 -0.16
N MET A 19 5.38 -6.85 -1.36
CA MET A 19 6.28 -6.28 -2.36
C MET A 19 5.84 -4.90 -2.81
N VAL A 20 4.53 -4.65 -3.00
CA VAL A 20 4.00 -3.32 -3.33
C VAL A 20 4.34 -2.31 -2.23
N TRP A 21 4.11 -2.67 -0.96
CA TRP A 21 4.45 -1.82 0.19
C TRP A 21 5.96 -1.61 0.33
N LEU A 22 6.76 -2.65 0.10
CA LEU A 22 8.21 -2.57 0.19
C LEU A 22 8.79 -1.66 -0.91
N VAL A 23 8.38 -1.84 -2.16
CA VAL A 23 8.87 -1.02 -3.28
C VAL A 23 8.47 0.44 -3.08
N ASN A 24 7.19 0.72 -2.75
CA ASN A 24 6.72 2.08 -2.55
C ASN A 24 7.34 2.75 -1.30
N GLY A 25 7.42 2.01 -0.19
CA GLY A 25 7.92 2.52 1.07
C GLY A 25 9.43 2.67 1.09
N LEU A 26 10.16 1.58 0.82
CA LEU A 26 11.61 1.54 0.92
C LEU A 26 12.26 2.24 -0.27
N LEU A 27 11.95 1.82 -1.50
CA LEU A 27 12.66 2.33 -2.68
C LEU A 27 12.17 3.74 -3.04
N CYS A 28 10.87 3.94 -3.18
CA CYS A 28 10.35 5.21 -3.68
C CYS A 28 10.43 6.33 -2.63
N LYS A 29 10.15 6.05 -1.35
CA LYS A 29 10.05 7.09 -0.31
C LYS A 29 11.24 7.15 0.64
N LEU A 30 11.70 6.02 1.18
CA LEU A 30 12.81 6.03 2.16
C LEU A 30 14.16 6.33 1.51
N LEU A 31 14.45 5.66 0.39
CA LEU A 31 15.66 5.89 -0.41
C LEU A 31 15.53 7.08 -1.38
N ASN A 32 14.33 7.68 -1.48
CA ASN A 32 14.02 8.82 -2.34
C ASN A 32 14.36 8.61 -3.84
N LEU A 33 14.18 7.38 -4.37
CA LEU A 33 14.44 7.10 -5.80
C LEU A 33 13.42 7.79 -6.73
N VAL A 34 12.28 8.25 -6.20
CA VAL A 34 11.22 8.88 -6.99
C VAL A 34 10.83 10.21 -6.33
N PRO A 35 11.31 11.36 -6.86
CA PRO A 35 11.12 12.67 -6.23
C PRO A 35 9.65 13.12 -6.20
N ARG A 36 8.77 12.48 -6.99
CA ARG A 36 7.34 12.83 -7.01
C ARG A 36 6.67 12.72 -5.64
N HIS A 37 7.05 11.75 -4.82
CA HIS A 37 6.43 11.58 -3.51
C HIS A 37 6.78 12.73 -2.57
N GLU A 38 8.02 13.21 -2.63
CA GLU A 38 8.43 14.40 -1.89
C GLU A 38 7.68 15.64 -2.37
N MET A 39 7.45 15.80 -3.68
CA MET A 39 6.66 16.91 -4.22
C MET A 39 5.19 16.85 -3.77
N ILE A 40 4.57 15.68 -3.70
CA ILE A 40 3.21 15.49 -3.16
C ILE A 40 3.19 15.93 -1.69
N VAL A 41 4.13 15.46 -0.88
CA VAL A 41 4.21 15.81 0.55
C VAL A 41 4.48 17.30 0.73
N ALA A 42 5.36 17.90 -0.08
CA ALA A 42 5.64 19.33 -0.07
C ALA A 42 4.40 20.16 -0.39
N ARG A 43 3.56 19.70 -1.31
CA ARG A 43 2.31 20.38 -1.66
C ARG A 43 1.28 20.33 -0.54
N ILE A 44 1.21 19.22 0.21
CA ILE A 44 0.23 19.02 1.26
C ILE A 44 0.66 19.66 2.58
N LEU A 45 1.93 19.50 2.97
CA LEU A 45 2.45 19.84 4.31
C LEU A 45 3.49 20.97 4.29
N GLY A 46 3.83 21.49 3.11
CA GLY A 46 4.82 22.54 2.93
C GLY A 46 6.25 22.03 2.71
N ASN A 47 7.06 22.84 2.05
CA ASN A 47 8.37 22.43 1.52
C ASN A 47 9.45 22.23 2.60
N SER A 48 9.34 22.89 3.76
CA SER A 48 10.40 22.93 4.78
C SER A 48 10.68 21.58 5.46
N ARG A 49 9.72 20.66 5.47
CA ARG A 49 9.84 19.33 6.10
C ARG A 49 9.46 18.17 5.18
N ALA A 50 9.27 18.44 3.89
CA ALA A 50 8.75 17.46 2.94
C ALA A 50 9.62 16.20 2.82
N GLY A 51 10.95 16.36 2.69
CA GLY A 51 11.86 15.23 2.60
C GLY A 51 11.88 14.35 3.84
N LEU A 52 11.86 14.93 5.05
CA LEU A 52 11.81 14.15 6.30
C LEU A 52 10.49 13.39 6.44
N LEU A 53 9.37 14.07 6.19
CA LEU A 53 8.04 13.47 6.28
C LEU A 53 7.85 12.35 5.25
N THR A 54 8.36 12.54 4.03
CA THR A 54 8.33 11.50 2.99
C THR A 54 9.09 10.25 3.43
N LYS A 55 10.28 10.40 4.04
CA LYS A 55 11.05 9.28 4.60
C LYS A 55 10.32 8.59 5.75
N LEU A 56 9.68 9.34 6.64
CA LEU A 56 8.88 8.77 7.74
C LEU A 56 7.69 7.96 7.22
N ILE A 57 6.99 8.46 6.19
CA ILE A 57 5.94 7.71 5.50
C ILE A 57 6.54 6.44 4.88
N GLY A 58 7.67 6.54 4.18
CA GLY A 58 8.34 5.38 3.59
C GLY A 58 8.77 4.32 4.62
N ALA A 59 9.23 4.74 5.79
CA ALA A 59 9.55 3.85 6.89
C ALA A 59 8.29 3.14 7.42
N ALA A 60 7.18 3.87 7.62
CA ALA A 60 5.91 3.28 8.04
C ALA A 60 5.37 2.25 7.02
N GLU A 61 5.51 2.53 5.72
CA GLU A 61 5.13 1.59 4.66
C GLU A 61 6.03 0.34 4.63
N THR A 62 7.33 0.51 4.88
CA THR A 62 8.27 -0.61 5.01
C THR A 62 7.91 -1.49 6.22
N LEU A 63 7.54 -0.90 7.35
CA LEU A 63 7.04 -1.64 8.51
C LEU A 63 5.73 -2.38 8.21
N MET A 64 4.85 -1.81 7.38
CA MET A 64 3.64 -2.49 6.92
C MET A 64 3.97 -3.76 6.13
N ALA A 65 4.97 -3.71 5.25
CA ALA A 65 5.45 -4.89 4.51
C ALA A 65 5.93 -5.99 5.45
N ILE A 66 6.71 -5.63 6.48
CA ILE A 66 7.18 -6.57 7.51
C ILE A 66 5.99 -7.17 8.27
N TRP A 67 4.97 -6.37 8.61
CA TRP A 67 3.77 -6.85 9.31
C TRP A 67 2.96 -7.83 8.45
N ILE A 68 2.80 -7.56 7.14
CA ILE A 68 2.15 -8.47 6.19
C ILE A 68 2.87 -9.82 6.14
N LEU A 69 4.21 -9.80 6.04
CA LEU A 69 5.03 -11.03 5.97
C LEU A 69 5.04 -11.80 7.29
N SER A 70 5.02 -11.10 8.42
CA SER A 70 4.95 -11.70 9.76
C SER A 70 3.63 -12.41 10.04
N ARG A 71 2.56 -12.08 9.29
CA ARG A 71 1.20 -12.65 9.45
C ARG A 71 0.59 -12.50 10.84
N ILE A 72 1.10 -11.57 11.65
CA ILE A 72 0.55 -11.29 12.98
C ILE A 72 -0.78 -10.55 12.80
N LYS A 73 -1.88 -11.06 13.36
CA LYS A 73 -3.23 -10.46 13.30
C LYS A 73 -3.60 -9.97 11.87
N PRO A 74 -3.67 -10.87 10.87
CA PRO A 74 -3.76 -10.50 9.46
C PRO A 74 -5.04 -9.71 9.12
N ARG A 75 -6.16 -9.97 9.80
CA ARG A 75 -7.40 -9.18 9.60
C ARG A 75 -7.21 -7.71 9.96
N LEU A 76 -6.54 -7.44 11.09
CA LEU A 76 -6.26 -6.07 11.52
C LEU A 76 -5.31 -5.40 10.53
N ASN A 77 -4.26 -6.11 10.11
CA ASN A 77 -3.34 -5.63 9.09
C ASN A 77 -4.06 -5.27 7.78
N SER A 78 -4.98 -6.11 7.27
CA SER A 78 -5.77 -5.80 6.07
C SER A 78 -6.65 -4.56 6.24
N ILE A 79 -7.28 -4.37 7.41
CA ILE A 79 -8.06 -3.16 7.69
C ILE A 79 -7.16 -1.92 7.65
N PHE A 80 -6.00 -1.96 8.32
CA PHE A 80 -5.03 -0.86 8.31
C PHE A 80 -4.56 -0.53 6.89
N GLN A 81 -4.23 -1.53 6.08
CA GLN A 81 -3.84 -1.32 4.69
C GLN A 81 -4.95 -0.62 3.89
N ILE A 82 -6.18 -1.11 3.98
CA ILE A 82 -7.33 -0.53 3.27
C ILE A 82 -7.54 0.93 3.68
N VAL A 83 -7.52 1.22 4.98
CA VAL A 83 -7.70 2.57 5.50
C VAL A 83 -6.59 3.50 5.02
N ILE A 84 -5.32 3.09 5.13
CA ILE A 84 -4.18 3.92 4.70
C ILE A 84 -4.24 4.20 3.21
N ILE A 85 -4.47 3.16 2.37
CA ILE A 85 -4.56 3.32 0.92
C ILE A 85 -5.70 4.25 0.53
N ALA A 86 -6.86 4.11 1.17
CA ALA A 86 -8.02 4.97 0.93
C ALA A 86 -7.74 6.42 1.33
N VAL A 87 -7.22 6.65 2.53
CA VAL A 87 -6.93 7.99 3.05
C VAL A 87 -5.89 8.69 2.18
N MET A 88 -4.76 8.04 1.89
CA MET A 88 -3.70 8.68 1.09
C MET A 88 -4.18 8.98 -0.33
N ASN A 89 -4.92 8.05 -0.98
CA ASN A 89 -5.43 8.29 -2.33
C ASN A 89 -6.49 9.39 -2.36
N CYS A 90 -7.36 9.49 -1.35
CA CYS A 90 -8.32 10.59 -1.26
C CYS A 90 -7.60 11.94 -1.14
N ILE A 91 -6.58 12.03 -0.28
CA ILE A 91 -5.79 13.26 -0.11
C ILE A 91 -5.08 13.61 -1.42
N GLU A 92 -4.38 12.65 -2.04
CA GLU A 92 -3.65 12.87 -3.30
C GLU A 92 -4.58 13.25 -4.46
N PHE A 93 -5.77 12.64 -4.54
CA PHE A 93 -6.77 12.94 -5.56
C PHE A 93 -7.30 14.37 -5.49
N VAL A 94 -7.49 14.90 -4.28
CA VAL A 94 -8.01 16.26 -4.06
C VAL A 94 -6.91 17.30 -4.19
N LEU A 95 -5.73 17.05 -3.61
CA LEU A 95 -4.70 18.09 -3.44
C LEU A 95 -3.56 18.04 -4.45
N ALA A 96 -3.27 16.88 -5.04
CA ALA A 96 -2.13 16.69 -5.95
C ALA A 96 -2.46 15.83 -7.19
N PRO A 97 -3.60 16.06 -7.87
CA PRO A 97 -4.03 15.18 -8.97
C PRO A 97 -3.06 15.16 -10.15
N ASP A 98 -2.31 16.22 -10.38
CA ASP A 98 -1.31 16.36 -11.45
C ASP A 98 0.01 15.62 -11.17
N LEU A 99 0.30 15.27 -9.91
CA LEU A 99 1.49 14.49 -9.54
C LEU A 99 1.24 12.98 -9.49
N LEU A 100 -0.02 12.56 -9.63
CA LEU A 100 -0.39 11.16 -9.72
C LEU A 100 0.04 10.60 -11.09
N LEU A 101 0.65 9.41 -11.09
CA LEU A 101 1.14 8.74 -12.31
C LEU A 101 0.08 8.63 -13.43
N TRP A 102 -1.17 8.45 -13.03
CA TRP A 102 -2.32 8.26 -13.92
C TRP A 102 -3.37 9.35 -13.70
N GLY A 103 -2.98 10.47 -13.10
CA GLY A 103 -3.91 11.51 -12.68
C GLY A 103 -5.05 10.97 -11.82
N ARG A 104 -6.27 11.35 -12.16
CA ARG A 104 -7.50 10.91 -11.48
C ARG A 104 -7.78 9.41 -11.59
N PHE A 105 -7.24 8.71 -12.59
CA PHE A 105 -7.41 7.26 -12.72
C PHE A 105 -6.68 6.47 -11.62
N ASN A 106 -5.74 7.10 -10.89
CA ASN A 106 -5.07 6.45 -9.76
C ASN A 106 -6.06 5.97 -8.69
N ALA A 107 -7.18 6.68 -8.50
CA ALA A 107 -8.24 6.26 -7.58
C ALA A 107 -8.87 4.90 -7.99
N GLY A 108 -8.99 4.63 -9.29
CA GLY A 108 -9.47 3.34 -9.80
C GLY A 108 -8.50 2.20 -9.46
N PHE A 109 -7.19 2.40 -9.68
CA PHE A 109 -6.17 1.42 -9.30
C PHE A 109 -6.12 1.19 -7.79
N ALA A 110 -6.25 2.25 -6.99
CA ALA A 110 -6.32 2.14 -5.54
C ALA A 110 -7.54 1.34 -5.07
N LEU A 111 -8.71 1.57 -5.68
CA LEU A 111 -9.92 0.81 -5.39
C LEU A 111 -9.75 -0.68 -5.72
N LEU A 112 -9.20 -1.00 -6.90
CA LEU A 112 -8.90 -2.39 -7.28
C LEU A 112 -7.95 -3.06 -6.29
N PHE A 113 -6.91 -2.34 -5.83
CA PHE A 113 -5.97 -2.86 -4.85
C PHE A 113 -6.61 -3.08 -3.47
N ILE A 114 -7.49 -2.16 -3.03
CA ILE A 114 -8.29 -2.33 -1.81
C ILE A 114 -9.18 -3.57 -1.89
N VAL A 115 -9.89 -3.77 -3.00
CA VAL A 115 -10.74 -4.96 -3.22
C VAL A 115 -9.90 -6.23 -3.19
N PHE A 116 -8.70 -6.21 -3.79
CA PHE A 116 -7.76 -7.33 -3.76
C PHE A 116 -7.31 -7.68 -2.33
N ILE A 117 -6.92 -6.68 -1.53
CA ILE A 117 -6.54 -6.86 -0.12
C ILE A 117 -7.73 -7.38 0.71
N TYR A 118 -8.93 -6.83 0.49
CA TYR A 118 -10.14 -7.27 1.18
C TYR A 118 -10.45 -8.74 0.88
N TYR A 119 -10.41 -9.13 -0.39
CA TYR A 119 -10.66 -10.52 -0.79
C TYR A 119 -9.65 -11.49 -0.16
N ASN A 120 -8.37 -11.12 -0.17
CA ASN A 120 -7.30 -11.92 0.42
C ASN A 120 -7.43 -12.03 1.95
N GLY A 121 -7.69 -10.92 2.64
CA GLY A 121 -7.74 -10.86 4.11
C GLY A 121 -9.01 -11.44 4.73
N PHE A 122 -10.16 -11.33 4.06
CA PHE A 122 -11.46 -11.73 4.60
C PHE A 122 -12.03 -13.00 3.97
N LYS A 123 -12.06 -13.12 2.63
CA LYS A 123 -12.67 -14.29 1.98
C LYS A 123 -11.74 -15.49 1.93
N LEU A 124 -10.48 -15.27 1.55
CA LEU A 124 -9.55 -16.39 1.35
C LEU A 124 -9.07 -16.99 2.67
N LYS A 125 -8.97 -16.20 3.75
CA LYS A 125 -8.64 -16.70 5.10
C LYS A 125 -9.77 -17.52 5.72
N ILE A 126 -11.04 -17.14 5.54
CA ILE A 126 -12.19 -17.88 6.08
C ILE A 126 -12.19 -19.33 5.60
N ASN A 127 -11.93 -19.56 4.31
CA ASN A 127 -11.87 -20.91 3.72
C ASN A 127 -10.64 -21.74 4.15
N LEU A 128 -9.70 -21.17 4.91
CA LEU A 128 -8.55 -21.90 5.46
C LEU A 128 -8.74 -22.33 6.91
N GLU A 129 -9.74 -21.75 7.59
CA GLU A 129 -10.11 -22.04 8.98
C GLU A 129 -11.38 -22.93 9.08
N SER A 130 -12.10 -23.15 7.96
CA SER A 130 -13.20 -24.12 7.78
C SER A 130 -12.69 -25.46 7.25
#